data_AF-A0A9W9D1B7-F1
#
_entry.id   AF-A0A9W9D1B7-F1
#
_cell.length_a   1.000
_cell.length_b   1.000
_cell.length_c   1.000
_cell.angle_alpha   90.00
_cell.angle_beta   90.00
_cell.angle_gamma   90.00
#
_symmetry.space_group_name_H-M   'P 1'
#
loop_
_entity.id
_entity.type
_entity.pdbx_description
1 polymer ?
#
loop_
_entity_poly.entity_id
_entity_poly.type
_entity_poly.pdbx_seq_one_letter_code
_entity_poly.pdbx_strand_id
1 'polypeptide(L)'
;MTTNDDSVENDLRSRIFFDISGSNKRLLQVASFCILAWMCTWGGVVFFEPAWYTSLSKDRRKRNYVIGLIIGIAFKFLTIPSCALAAYLTAPEDDVAGIRPAMNESQQICWGSRGITVIMELYHYIGQTELLVHHGLILLIMILIGVFNGPHRGLDLSLGALVSEFPSMTFSLMRELGLLGKYPNLEWALLVAGAGLTLAIRVPAIFICIAMLPASGLRGGPGRVVLVAYSFYLVYNLNISWRRLKKAQIWQTWHTGDGDWDFGIRVNSRFMVSSTGFFAGLATLGTLVLGLAFLSIFSLATKERLIPDAPTKQEVPPMVVKCRAKIGIYRNAKFWDRQ
;
A
#
# COMPACT_ATOMS: atom_id res chain seq x y z
N MET A 1 27.95 -27.98 -35.26
CA MET A 1 27.11 -27.18 -36.19
C MET A 1 25.77 -26.99 -35.51
N THR A 2 25.33 -25.74 -35.48
CA THR A 2 24.44 -25.07 -34.52
C THR A 2 22.96 -25.25 -34.84
N THR A 3 22.19 -25.90 -33.95
CA THR A 3 20.72 -25.84 -33.94
C THR A 3 20.19 -26.21 -32.55
N ASN A 4 19.83 -25.23 -31.71
CA ASN A 4 18.74 -25.38 -30.72
C ASN A 4 18.37 -24.12 -29.91
N ASP A 5 19.14 -23.04 -29.97
CA ASP A 5 18.84 -21.84 -29.16
C ASP A 5 17.61 -21.05 -29.63
N ASP A 6 17.27 -21.09 -30.92
CA ASP A 6 16.16 -20.30 -31.47
C ASP A 6 14.77 -20.79 -31.04
N SER A 7 14.65 -22.03 -30.55
CA SER A 7 13.34 -22.59 -30.14
C SER A 7 12.92 -22.12 -28.74
N VAL A 8 13.89 -21.88 -27.85
CA VAL A 8 13.63 -21.43 -26.47
C VAL A 8 13.34 -19.92 -26.45
N GLU A 9 14.02 -19.13 -27.28
CA GLU A 9 13.74 -17.69 -27.40
C GLU A 9 12.34 -17.42 -27.98
N ASN A 10 11.89 -18.25 -28.93
CA ASN A 10 10.57 -18.11 -29.53
C ASN A 10 9.41 -18.56 -28.60
N ASP A 11 9.63 -19.52 -27.69
CA ASP A 11 8.64 -19.91 -26.67
C ASP A 11 8.52 -18.85 -25.54
N LEU A 12 9.63 -18.21 -25.17
CA LEU A 12 9.64 -17.08 -24.23
C LEU A 12 8.98 -15.83 -24.83
N ARG A 13 9.24 -15.51 -26.10
CA ARG A 13 8.57 -14.39 -26.79
C ARG A 13 7.07 -14.64 -26.95
N SER A 14 6.65 -15.86 -27.29
CA SER A 14 5.22 -16.16 -27.48
C SER A 14 4.43 -16.07 -26.16
N ARG A 15 5.01 -16.50 -25.02
CA ARG A 15 4.40 -16.37 -23.69
C ARG A 15 4.36 -14.93 -23.18
N ILE A 16 5.37 -14.10 -23.48
CA ILE A 16 5.38 -12.67 -23.13
C ILE A 16 4.36 -11.88 -23.99
N PHE A 17 4.15 -12.27 -25.25
CA PHE A 17 3.19 -11.59 -26.14
C PHE A 17 1.73 -12.01 -25.93
N PHE A 18 1.45 -13.23 -25.47
CA PHE A 18 0.06 -13.69 -25.30
C PHE A 18 -0.68 -13.15 -24.07
N ASP A 19 0.02 -12.54 -23.10
CA ASP A 19 -0.61 -11.89 -21.94
C ASP A 19 -0.75 -10.35 -22.09
N ILE A 20 -0.35 -9.79 -23.22
CA ILE A 20 -0.54 -8.35 -23.53
C ILE A 20 -1.96 -8.09 -24.04
N SER A 21 -2.62 -9.08 -24.66
CA SER A 21 -3.97 -8.95 -25.22
C SER A 21 -5.08 -8.84 -24.15
N GLY A 22 -4.94 -9.56 -23.03
CA GLY A 22 -5.82 -9.41 -21.86
C GLY A 22 -5.53 -8.13 -21.07
N SER A 23 -4.25 -7.77 -20.94
CA SER A 23 -3.79 -6.54 -20.28
C SER A 23 -4.27 -5.28 -20.99
N ASN A 24 -4.37 -5.29 -22.33
CA ASN A 24 -4.86 -4.16 -23.12
C ASN A 24 -6.33 -3.80 -22.85
N LYS A 25 -7.21 -4.78 -22.59
CA LYS A 25 -8.62 -4.49 -22.22
C LYS A 25 -8.71 -3.85 -20.84
N ARG A 26 -7.85 -4.25 -19.90
CA ARG A 26 -7.77 -3.68 -18.54
C ARG A 26 -7.14 -2.29 -18.54
N LEU A 27 -6.08 -2.07 -19.34
CA LEU A 27 -5.50 -0.76 -19.60
C LEU A 27 -6.50 0.20 -20.24
N LEU A 28 -7.33 -0.29 -21.17
CA LEU A 28 -8.41 0.50 -21.77
C LEU A 28 -9.47 0.88 -20.74
N GLN A 29 -9.88 -0.04 -19.85
CA GLN A 29 -10.81 0.25 -18.76
C GLN A 29 -10.24 1.28 -17.77
N VAL A 30 -8.96 1.15 -17.41
CA VAL A 30 -8.28 2.13 -16.55
C VAL A 30 -8.19 3.48 -17.26
N ALA A 31 -7.80 3.52 -18.54
CA ALA A 31 -7.75 4.76 -19.33
C ALA A 31 -9.13 5.42 -19.48
N SER A 32 -10.19 4.65 -19.71
CA SER A 32 -11.57 5.16 -19.76
C SER A 32 -11.99 5.73 -18.40
N PHE A 33 -11.57 5.11 -17.29
CA PHE A 33 -11.81 5.64 -15.95
C PHE A 33 -10.97 6.89 -15.67
N CYS A 34 -9.71 6.97 -16.15
CA CYS A 34 -8.88 8.17 -16.11
C CYS A 34 -9.59 9.34 -16.80
N ILE A 35 -10.16 9.09 -17.99
CA ILE A 35 -10.84 10.09 -18.81
C ILE A 35 -12.15 10.53 -18.13
N LEU A 36 -12.95 9.60 -17.61
CA LEU A 36 -14.17 9.92 -16.86
C LEU A 36 -13.88 10.71 -15.58
N ALA A 37 -12.89 10.30 -14.79
CA ALA A 37 -12.46 11.02 -13.60
C ALA A 37 -11.94 12.42 -13.95
N TRP A 38 -11.18 12.56 -15.04
CA TRP A 38 -10.70 13.84 -15.54
C TRP A 38 -11.83 14.74 -16.01
N MET A 39 -12.82 14.21 -16.74
CA MET A 39 -13.98 14.97 -17.21
C MET A 39 -14.91 15.39 -16.07
N CYS A 40 -15.16 14.51 -15.08
CA CYS A 40 -16.01 14.84 -13.93
C CYS A 40 -15.35 15.85 -12.99
N THR A 41 -14.03 15.76 -12.78
CA THR A 41 -13.31 16.72 -11.94
C THR A 41 -13.10 18.06 -12.64
N TRP A 42 -12.84 18.09 -13.95
CA TRP A 42 -12.60 19.34 -14.67
C TRP A 42 -13.90 20.09 -14.98
N GLY A 43 -14.94 19.39 -15.47
CA GLY A 43 -16.24 19.98 -15.74
C GLY A 43 -16.94 20.47 -14.47
N GLY A 44 -16.83 19.71 -13.37
CA GLY A 44 -17.36 20.13 -12.07
C GLY A 44 -16.66 21.36 -11.51
N VAL A 45 -15.33 21.38 -11.51
CA VAL A 45 -14.56 22.48 -10.90
C VAL A 45 -14.72 23.80 -11.66
N VAL A 46 -14.80 23.76 -12.99
CA VAL A 46 -15.11 24.95 -13.81
C VAL A 46 -16.50 25.51 -13.48
N PHE A 47 -17.46 24.62 -13.17
CA PHE A 47 -18.83 25.02 -12.87
C PHE A 47 -19.01 25.58 -11.46
N PHE A 48 -18.39 24.96 -10.45
CA PHE A 48 -18.59 25.35 -9.05
C PHE A 48 -17.79 26.58 -8.63
N GLU A 49 -16.61 26.84 -9.21
CA GLU A 49 -15.78 27.99 -8.83
C GLU A 49 -15.00 28.58 -10.03
N PRO A 50 -15.68 29.29 -10.95
CA PRO A 50 -15.09 29.79 -12.19
C PRO A 50 -13.98 30.83 -11.92
N ALA A 51 -14.11 31.65 -10.87
CA ALA A 51 -13.10 32.65 -10.52
C ALA A 51 -11.76 32.02 -10.10
N TRP A 52 -11.81 30.92 -9.35
CA TRP A 52 -10.63 30.15 -8.99
C TRP A 52 -9.99 29.51 -10.23
N TYR A 53 -10.80 28.97 -11.15
CA TYR A 53 -10.30 28.39 -12.40
C TYR A 53 -9.56 29.42 -13.27
N THR A 54 -10.12 30.62 -13.42
CA THR A 54 -9.46 31.72 -14.15
C THR A 54 -8.19 32.20 -13.46
N SER A 55 -8.10 32.12 -12.13
CA SER A 55 -6.86 32.38 -11.39
C SER A 55 -5.82 31.27 -11.63
N LEU A 56 -6.26 30.01 -11.64
CA LEU A 56 -5.43 28.85 -11.89
C LEU A 56 -4.87 28.84 -13.33
N SER A 57 -5.66 29.28 -14.30
CA SER A 57 -5.25 29.28 -15.72
C SER A 57 -4.09 30.24 -16.02
N LYS A 58 -3.90 31.27 -15.18
CA LYS A 58 -2.81 32.26 -15.28
C LYS A 58 -1.46 31.72 -14.81
N ASP A 59 -1.44 30.72 -13.92
CA ASP A 59 -0.21 30.06 -13.46
C ASP A 59 -0.20 28.58 -13.85
N ARG A 60 0.51 28.28 -14.94
CA ARG A 60 0.65 26.91 -15.46
C ARG A 60 1.21 25.94 -14.42
N ARG A 61 2.12 26.39 -13.55
CA ARG A 61 2.75 25.54 -12.53
C ARG A 61 1.73 25.19 -11.45
N LYS A 62 1.01 26.19 -10.94
CA LYS A 62 -0.06 25.99 -9.94
C LYS A 62 -1.18 25.12 -10.50
N ARG A 63 -1.56 25.33 -11.76
CA ARG A 63 -2.55 24.49 -12.45
C ARG A 63 -2.15 23.03 -12.50
N ASN A 64 -0.94 22.74 -13.00
CA ASN A 64 -0.45 21.37 -13.09
C ASN A 64 -0.34 20.71 -11.70
N TYR A 65 0.07 21.48 -10.69
CA TYR A 65 0.12 21.01 -9.30
C TYR A 65 -1.25 20.57 -8.78
N VAL A 66 -2.28 21.40 -8.93
CA VAL A 66 -3.63 21.05 -8.46
C VAL A 66 -4.25 19.92 -9.26
N ILE A 67 -4.07 19.90 -10.58
CA ILE A 67 -4.51 18.78 -11.43
C ILE A 67 -3.87 17.47 -10.95
N GLY A 68 -2.55 17.47 -10.76
CA GLY A 68 -1.84 16.30 -10.27
C GLY A 68 -2.34 15.84 -8.88
N LEU A 69 -2.69 16.77 -8.00
CA LEU A 69 -3.25 16.47 -6.68
C LEU A 69 -4.64 15.81 -6.79
N ILE A 70 -5.53 16.35 -7.62
CA ILE A 70 -6.89 15.81 -7.81
C ILE A 70 -6.82 14.42 -8.44
N ILE A 71 -5.99 14.25 -9.47
CA ILE A 71 -5.76 12.95 -10.11
C ILE A 71 -5.18 11.97 -9.09
N GLY A 72 -4.15 12.36 -8.33
CA GLY A 72 -3.56 11.51 -7.29
C GLY A 72 -4.58 11.04 -6.26
N ILE A 73 -5.46 11.94 -5.78
CA ILE A 73 -6.56 11.58 -4.87
C ILE A 73 -7.51 10.57 -5.52
N ALA A 74 -7.93 10.81 -6.76
CA ALA A 74 -8.86 9.93 -7.47
C ALA A 74 -8.28 8.52 -7.67
N PHE A 75 -7.01 8.41 -8.07
CA PHE A 75 -6.35 7.10 -8.23
C PHE A 75 -6.10 6.37 -6.91
N LYS A 76 -5.92 7.10 -5.81
CA LYS A 76 -5.80 6.50 -4.47
C LYS A 76 -7.09 5.84 -4.00
N PHE A 77 -8.27 6.33 -4.40
CA PHE A 77 -9.53 5.64 -4.13
C PHE A 77 -9.61 4.24 -4.78
N LEU A 78 -8.85 3.99 -5.84
CA LEU A 78 -8.72 2.67 -6.45
C LEU A 78 -7.58 1.86 -5.85
N THR A 79 -6.42 2.50 -5.66
CA THR A 79 -5.18 1.83 -5.22
C THR A 79 -5.27 1.35 -3.77
N ILE A 80 -5.87 2.15 -2.86
CA ILE A 80 -5.94 1.80 -1.44
C ILE A 80 -6.77 0.53 -1.19
N PRO A 81 -8.04 0.41 -1.66
CA PRO A 81 -8.82 -0.78 -1.42
C PRO A 81 -8.26 -2.00 -2.15
N SER A 82 -7.66 -1.84 -3.34
CA SER A 82 -7.03 -2.95 -4.05
C SER A 82 -5.81 -3.48 -3.30
N CYS A 83 -4.98 -2.61 -2.72
CA CYS A 83 -3.83 -3.01 -1.91
C CYS A 83 -4.20 -3.59 -0.54
N ALA A 84 -5.22 -3.02 0.12
CA ALA A 84 -5.75 -3.62 1.36
C ALA A 84 -6.33 -5.02 1.09
N LEU A 85 -7.04 -5.19 -0.02
CA LEU A 85 -7.56 -6.49 -0.45
C LEU A 85 -6.43 -7.46 -0.81
N ALA A 86 -5.39 -7.00 -1.52
CA ALA A 86 -4.23 -7.81 -1.86
C ALA A 86 -3.52 -8.32 -0.59
N ALA A 87 -3.30 -7.44 0.40
CA ALA A 87 -2.70 -7.83 1.68
C ALA A 87 -3.55 -8.89 2.42
N TYR A 88 -4.88 -8.74 2.38
CA TYR A 88 -5.82 -9.66 3.00
C TYR A 88 -5.88 -11.03 2.31
N LEU A 89 -5.86 -11.06 0.96
CA LEU A 89 -5.94 -12.29 0.17
C LEU A 89 -4.60 -13.00 0.00
N THR A 90 -3.48 -12.34 0.27
CA THR A 90 -2.15 -12.96 0.27
C THR A 90 -2.13 -14.05 1.32
N ALA A 91 -1.68 -15.26 0.99
CA ALA A 91 -1.70 -16.39 1.91
C ALA A 91 -0.52 -16.28 2.91
N PRO A 92 -0.63 -16.74 4.18
CA PRO A 92 0.48 -16.65 5.14
C PRO A 92 1.75 -17.39 4.69
N GLU A 93 1.59 -18.41 3.86
CA GLU A 93 2.68 -19.19 3.30
C GLU A 93 3.58 -18.35 2.36
N ASP A 94 3.00 -17.31 1.72
CA ASP A 94 3.72 -16.40 0.82
C ASP A 94 4.74 -15.51 1.56
N ASP A 95 4.66 -15.44 2.89
CA ASP A 95 5.57 -14.64 3.73
C ASP A 95 6.87 -15.39 4.06
N VAL A 96 6.94 -16.71 3.80
CA VAL A 96 8.08 -17.55 4.15
C VAL A 96 9.08 -17.62 2.98
N ALA A 97 10.37 -17.71 3.28
CA ALA A 97 11.41 -17.87 2.26
C ALA A 97 11.37 -19.28 1.64
N GLY A 98 11.45 -19.37 0.31
CA GLY A 98 11.67 -20.63 -0.42
C GLY A 98 10.46 -21.20 -1.17
N ILE A 99 9.24 -20.73 -0.90
CA ILE A 99 8.04 -21.07 -1.65
C ILE A 99 7.34 -19.76 -1.95
N ARG A 100 7.55 -19.19 -3.14
CA ARG A 100 6.92 -17.91 -3.50
C ARG A 100 6.25 -17.99 -4.85
N PRO A 101 4.91 -18.04 -4.86
CA PRO A 101 4.18 -17.98 -6.10
C PRO A 101 4.36 -16.61 -6.74
N ALA A 102 4.17 -16.56 -8.06
CA ALA A 102 4.04 -15.30 -8.79
C ALA A 102 2.92 -14.46 -8.18
N MET A 103 2.97 -13.14 -8.40
CA MET A 103 1.93 -12.23 -7.91
C MET A 103 0.53 -12.69 -8.34
N ASN A 104 -0.38 -12.81 -7.38
CA ASN A 104 -1.78 -13.09 -7.67
C ASN A 104 -2.45 -11.87 -8.33
N GLU A 105 -3.65 -12.07 -8.86
CA GLU A 105 -4.37 -11.01 -9.60
C GLU A 105 -4.60 -9.75 -8.74
N SER A 106 -4.92 -9.91 -7.45
CA SER A 106 -5.14 -8.77 -6.56
C SER A 106 -3.86 -7.96 -6.31
N GLN A 107 -2.71 -8.63 -6.18
CA GLN A 107 -1.39 -8.01 -6.04
C GLN A 107 -1.02 -7.25 -7.32
N GLN A 108 -1.25 -7.85 -8.49
CA GLN A 108 -1.01 -7.18 -9.78
C GLN A 108 -1.85 -5.90 -9.92
N ILE A 109 -3.12 -5.93 -9.51
CA ILE A 109 -3.99 -4.75 -9.53
C ILE A 109 -3.49 -3.68 -8.54
N CYS A 110 -3.15 -4.07 -7.30
CA CYS A 110 -2.57 -3.16 -6.31
C CYS A 110 -1.30 -2.48 -6.84
N TRP A 111 -0.34 -3.25 -7.32
CA TRP A 111 0.95 -2.74 -7.76
C TRP A 111 0.83 -1.93 -9.05
N GLY A 112 0.01 -2.39 -10.00
CA GLY A 112 -0.26 -1.68 -11.25
C GLY A 112 -0.93 -0.33 -10.98
N SER A 113 -1.98 -0.30 -10.15
CA SER A 113 -2.66 0.94 -9.77
C SER A 113 -1.73 1.90 -9.00
N ARG A 114 -0.86 1.38 -8.11
CA ARG A 114 0.15 2.20 -7.46
C ARG A 114 1.17 2.75 -8.44
N GLY A 115 1.69 1.94 -9.36
CA GLY A 115 2.64 2.37 -10.39
C GLY A 115 2.07 3.52 -11.23
N ILE A 116 0.84 3.38 -11.70
CA ILE A 116 0.12 4.45 -12.42
C ILE A 116 -0.01 5.70 -11.55
N THR A 117 -0.43 5.54 -10.29
CA THR A 117 -0.56 6.66 -9.35
C THR A 117 0.75 7.42 -9.20
N VAL A 118 1.87 6.71 -9.00
CA VAL A 118 3.20 7.33 -8.85
C VAL A 118 3.60 8.12 -10.10
N ILE A 119 3.36 7.57 -11.29
CA ILE A 119 3.66 8.25 -12.56
C ILE A 119 2.81 9.52 -12.71
N MET A 120 1.52 9.45 -12.40
CA MET A 120 0.61 10.60 -12.49
C MET A 120 0.97 11.68 -11.46
N GLU A 121 1.38 11.28 -10.26
CA GLU A 121 1.79 12.20 -9.21
C GLU A 121 3.18 12.84 -9.48
N LEU A 122 3.99 12.25 -10.36
CA LEU A 122 5.34 12.76 -10.67
C LEU A 122 5.33 14.23 -11.12
N TYR A 123 4.34 14.63 -11.91
CA TYR A 123 4.16 16.02 -12.34
C TYR A 123 3.92 17.00 -11.19
N HIS A 124 3.29 16.55 -10.11
CA HIS A 124 3.10 17.34 -8.89
C HIS A 124 4.41 17.49 -8.11
N TYR A 125 5.35 16.55 -8.25
CA TYR A 125 6.59 16.49 -7.47
C TYR A 125 7.82 17.11 -8.12
N ILE A 126 7.72 17.60 -9.36
CA ILE A 126 8.86 18.23 -10.08
C ILE A 126 9.49 19.39 -9.29
N GLY A 127 8.77 20.01 -8.35
CA GLY A 127 9.30 21.05 -7.46
C GLY A 127 9.64 20.62 -6.03
N GLN A 128 9.51 19.34 -5.67
CA GLN A 128 9.65 18.82 -4.31
C GLN A 128 10.57 17.61 -4.30
N THR A 129 11.88 17.85 -4.19
CA THR A 129 12.93 16.81 -4.25
C THR A 129 12.74 15.72 -3.20
N GLU A 130 12.32 16.07 -1.98
CA GLU A 130 12.00 15.13 -0.91
C GLU A 130 10.93 14.12 -1.34
N LEU A 131 9.89 14.60 -2.04
CA LEU A 131 8.76 13.78 -2.46
C LEU A 131 9.10 12.96 -3.71
N LEU A 132 9.97 13.47 -4.58
CA LEU A 132 10.54 12.69 -5.68
C LEU A 132 11.38 11.52 -5.16
N VAL A 133 12.26 11.75 -4.18
CA VAL A 133 13.04 10.68 -3.53
C VAL A 133 12.12 9.68 -2.86
N HIS A 134 11.09 10.15 -2.15
CA HIS A 134 10.07 9.29 -1.56
C HIS A 134 9.42 8.39 -2.62
N HIS A 135 9.07 8.90 -3.79
CA HIS A 135 8.43 8.10 -4.85
C HIS A 135 9.42 7.17 -5.57
N GLY A 136 10.67 7.61 -5.76
CA GLY A 136 11.72 6.77 -6.33
C GLY A 136 12.03 5.55 -5.45
N LEU A 137 12.07 5.74 -4.12
CA LEU A 137 12.31 4.65 -3.18
C LEU A 137 11.19 3.59 -3.18
N ILE A 138 9.92 3.98 -3.39
CA ILE A 138 8.81 3.00 -3.32
C ILE A 138 8.83 2.16 -4.59
N LEU A 139 9.08 2.80 -5.74
CA LEU A 139 9.27 2.09 -7.00
C LEU A 139 10.47 1.15 -6.92
N LEU A 140 11.58 1.59 -6.33
CA LEU A 140 12.74 0.74 -6.12
C LEU A 140 12.41 -0.48 -5.25
N ILE A 141 11.69 -0.28 -4.14
CA ILE A 141 11.25 -1.40 -3.27
C ILE A 141 10.33 -2.34 -4.05
N MET A 142 9.34 -1.81 -4.78
CA MET A 142 8.45 -2.63 -5.61
C MET A 142 9.24 -3.44 -6.64
N ILE A 143 10.21 -2.83 -7.33
CA ILE A 143 11.07 -3.53 -8.30
C ILE A 143 11.91 -4.61 -7.61
N LEU A 144 12.55 -4.31 -6.48
CA LEU A 144 13.39 -5.29 -5.77
C LEU A 144 12.54 -6.45 -5.24
N ILE A 145 11.38 -6.18 -4.65
CA ILE A 145 10.48 -7.23 -4.20
C ILE A 145 9.96 -8.04 -5.40
N GLY A 146 9.58 -7.41 -6.51
CA GLY A 146 9.15 -8.13 -7.71
C GLY A 146 10.24 -8.99 -8.35
N VAL A 147 11.46 -8.47 -8.49
CA VAL A 147 12.58 -9.17 -9.14
C VAL A 147 13.11 -10.31 -8.27
N PHE A 148 13.22 -10.09 -6.95
CA PHE A 148 13.75 -11.09 -6.02
C PHE A 148 12.65 -11.95 -5.38
N ASN A 149 11.41 -11.84 -5.87
CA ASN A 149 10.22 -12.49 -5.29
C ASN A 149 10.18 -12.29 -3.77
N GLY A 150 10.24 -11.05 -3.29
CA GLY A 150 10.11 -10.69 -1.88
C GLY A 150 8.70 -10.93 -1.32
N PRO A 151 8.47 -10.80 0.00
CA PRO A 151 7.16 -10.91 0.60
C PRO A 151 6.30 -9.73 0.17
N HIS A 152 5.19 -10.01 -0.51
CA HIS A 152 4.30 -8.99 -1.02
C HIS A 152 3.43 -8.38 0.07
N ARG A 153 2.95 -9.19 1.04
CA ARG A 153 1.96 -8.76 2.06
C ARG A 153 2.37 -7.51 2.82
N GLY A 154 3.61 -7.42 3.28
CA GLY A 154 4.11 -6.23 3.98
C GLY A 154 4.02 -4.99 3.09
N LEU A 155 4.51 -5.09 1.85
CA LEU A 155 4.43 -4.00 0.89
C LEU A 155 2.98 -3.64 0.56
N ASP A 156 2.12 -4.61 0.27
CA ASP A 156 0.68 -4.42 -0.01
C ASP A 156 -0.02 -3.70 1.14
N LEU A 157 0.25 -4.10 2.39
CA LEU A 157 -0.26 -3.45 3.59
C LEU A 157 0.24 -2.00 3.69
N SER A 158 1.52 -1.75 3.40
CA SER A 158 2.09 -0.40 3.41
C SER A 158 1.49 0.50 2.33
N LEU A 159 1.11 -0.06 1.18
CA LEU A 159 0.42 0.64 0.10
C LEU A 159 -1.06 0.88 0.46
N GLY A 160 -1.72 -0.08 1.13
CA GLY A 160 -3.07 0.13 1.69
C GLY A 160 -3.09 1.20 2.77
N ALA A 161 -2.01 1.32 3.55
CA ALA A 161 -1.86 2.35 4.58
C ALA A 161 -1.76 3.79 4.03
N LEU A 162 -1.71 3.98 2.70
CA LEU A 162 -1.80 5.29 2.05
C LEU A 162 -3.14 6.00 2.29
N VAL A 163 -4.15 5.32 2.84
CA VAL A 163 -5.36 5.97 3.39
C VAL A 163 -5.03 7.09 4.37
N SER A 164 -3.91 6.99 5.08
CA SER A 164 -3.40 8.04 5.97
C SER A 164 -3.05 9.35 5.26
N GLU A 165 -2.89 9.35 3.93
CA GLU A 165 -2.55 10.54 3.15
C GLU A 165 -3.77 11.41 2.85
N PHE A 166 -5.00 10.88 2.91
CA PHE A 166 -6.22 11.63 2.56
C PHE A 166 -6.31 12.97 3.29
N PRO A 167 -6.18 13.07 4.63
CA PRO A 167 -6.25 14.37 5.30
C PRO A 167 -5.17 15.34 4.82
N SER A 168 -3.97 14.86 4.50
CA SER A 168 -2.87 15.71 4.04
C SER A 168 -3.03 16.20 2.60
N MET A 169 -3.63 15.37 1.74
CA MET A 169 -3.99 15.75 0.38
C MET A 169 -5.17 16.73 0.40
N THR A 170 -6.19 16.47 1.22
CA THR A 170 -7.29 17.41 1.46
C THR A 170 -6.78 18.74 2.02
N PHE A 171 -5.86 18.71 2.99
CA PHE A 171 -5.21 19.92 3.51
C PHE A 171 -4.52 20.71 2.39
N SER A 172 -3.72 20.05 1.56
CA SER A 172 -3.02 20.69 0.45
C SER A 172 -4.01 21.28 -0.56
N LEU A 173 -5.07 20.56 -0.89
CA LEU A 173 -6.11 21.01 -1.81
C LEU A 173 -6.85 22.24 -1.25
N MET A 174 -7.29 22.18 0.01
CA MET A 174 -7.97 23.28 0.69
C MET A 174 -7.07 24.52 0.83
N ARG A 175 -5.75 24.31 1.01
CA ARG A 175 -4.76 25.40 1.02
C ARG A 175 -4.69 26.08 -0.34
N GLU A 176 -4.59 25.32 -1.42
CA GLU A 176 -4.52 25.87 -2.79
C GLU A 176 -5.83 26.56 -3.22
N LEU A 177 -6.97 26.10 -2.67
CA LEU A 177 -8.28 26.73 -2.81
C LEU A 177 -8.46 27.98 -1.92
N GLY A 178 -7.51 28.28 -1.03
CA GLY A 178 -7.60 29.42 -0.10
C GLY A 178 -8.69 29.25 0.96
N LEU A 179 -9.17 28.02 1.20
CA LEU A 179 -10.27 27.75 2.12
C LEU A 179 -9.82 27.60 3.57
N LEU A 180 -8.56 27.25 3.83
CA LEU A 180 -8.05 27.04 5.19
C LEU A 180 -8.14 28.30 6.06
N GLY A 181 -7.89 29.48 5.49
CA GLY A 181 -7.99 30.75 6.23
C GLY A 181 -9.41 31.10 6.66
N LYS A 182 -10.43 30.55 5.97
CA LYS A 182 -11.85 30.74 6.32
C LYS A 182 -12.32 29.75 7.39
N TYR A 183 -11.65 28.60 7.51
CA TYR A 183 -12.07 27.49 8.37
C TYR A 183 -10.92 26.98 9.24
N PRO A 184 -10.53 27.70 10.31
CA PRO A 184 -9.38 27.33 11.16
C PRO A 184 -9.54 25.98 11.86
N ASN A 185 -10.77 25.61 12.24
CA ASN A 185 -11.07 24.30 12.83
C ASN A 185 -10.81 23.15 11.84
N LEU A 186 -11.06 23.37 10.55
CA LEU A 186 -10.80 22.38 9.51
C LEU A 186 -9.30 22.20 9.28
N GLU A 187 -8.52 23.28 9.28
CA GLU A 187 -7.05 23.19 9.23
C GLU A 187 -6.52 22.34 10.37
N TRP A 188 -6.94 22.65 11.61
CA TRP A 188 -6.53 21.88 12.77
C TRP A 188 -6.94 20.39 12.63
N ALA A 189 -8.20 20.12 12.32
CA ALA A 189 -8.70 18.75 12.18
C ALA A 189 -7.92 17.94 11.13
N LEU A 190 -7.60 18.54 9.97
CA LEU A 190 -6.85 17.86 8.91
C LEU A 190 -5.40 17.58 9.30
N LEU A 191 -4.74 18.50 10.01
CA LEU A 191 -3.37 18.30 10.50
C LEU A 191 -3.32 17.16 11.53
N VAL A 192 -4.28 17.14 12.45
CA VAL A 192 -4.37 16.15 13.53
C VAL A 192 -4.76 14.79 12.98
N ALA A 193 -5.79 14.72 12.15
CA ALA A 193 -6.20 13.47 11.49
C ALA A 193 -5.07 12.92 10.62
N GLY A 194 -4.37 13.78 9.87
CA GLY A 194 -3.24 13.39 9.04
C GLY A 194 -2.07 12.83 9.86
N ALA A 195 -1.74 13.44 11.01
CA ALA A 195 -0.71 12.92 11.90
C ALA A 195 -1.16 11.61 12.57
N GLY A 196 -2.37 11.59 13.13
CA GLY A 196 -2.95 10.43 13.81
C GLY A 196 -3.02 9.20 12.91
N LEU A 197 -3.57 9.32 11.70
CA LEU A 197 -3.64 8.19 10.76
C LEU A 197 -2.25 7.74 10.28
N THR A 198 -1.30 8.66 10.10
CA THR A 198 0.08 8.29 9.74
C THR A 198 0.72 7.46 10.85
N LEU A 199 0.57 7.89 12.11
CA LEU A 199 1.13 7.19 13.27
C LEU A 199 0.39 5.88 13.57
N ALA A 200 -0.93 5.84 13.40
CA ALA A 200 -1.75 4.68 13.75
C ALA A 200 -1.76 3.57 12.69
N ILE A 201 -1.59 3.92 11.41
CA ILE A 201 -1.72 2.95 10.30
C ILE A 201 -0.40 2.80 9.57
N ARG A 202 0.20 3.91 9.11
CA ARG A 202 1.35 3.87 8.22
C ARG A 202 2.65 3.47 8.91
N VAL A 203 2.90 4.00 10.10
CA VAL A 203 4.09 3.64 10.89
C VAL A 203 4.08 2.14 11.25
N PRO A 204 2.97 1.57 11.79
CA PRO A 204 2.88 0.12 12.01
C PRO A 204 3.08 -0.71 10.74
N ALA A 205 2.50 -0.29 9.61
CA ALA A 205 2.70 -1.01 8.35
C ALA A 205 4.18 -1.04 7.93
N ILE A 206 4.93 0.06 8.12
CA ILE A 206 6.38 0.09 7.86
C ILE A 206 7.14 -0.85 8.80
N PHE A 207 6.79 -0.89 10.09
CA PHE A 207 7.39 -1.83 11.03
C PHE A 207 7.14 -3.28 10.62
N ILE A 208 5.92 -3.61 10.18
CA ILE A 208 5.59 -4.94 9.65
C ILE A 208 6.48 -5.26 8.43
N CYS A 209 6.62 -4.34 7.48
CA CYS A 209 7.52 -4.55 6.33
C CYS A 209 8.95 -4.87 6.76
N ILE A 210 9.51 -4.10 7.72
CA ILE A 210 10.87 -4.31 8.23
C ILE A 210 10.97 -5.66 8.94
N ALA A 211 9.98 -6.01 9.77
CA ALA A 211 9.94 -7.27 10.52
C ALA A 211 9.83 -8.50 9.61
N MET A 212 9.26 -8.36 8.41
CA MET A 212 9.15 -9.43 7.42
C MET A 212 10.42 -9.58 6.56
N LEU A 213 11.37 -8.63 6.60
CA LEU A 213 12.60 -8.74 5.81
C LEU A 213 13.48 -9.96 6.16
N PRO A 214 13.65 -10.40 7.41
CA PRO A 214 14.41 -11.62 7.68
C PRO A 214 13.74 -12.88 7.11
N ALA A 215 12.42 -12.94 7.16
CA ALA A 215 11.62 -14.01 6.55
C ALA A 215 11.56 -13.90 5.02
N SER A 216 11.87 -12.73 4.47
CA SER A 216 11.79 -12.41 3.04
C SER A 216 12.80 -13.16 2.16
N GLY A 217 13.84 -13.80 2.68
CA GLY A 217 14.88 -14.35 1.82
C GLY A 217 15.62 -13.31 0.95
N LEU A 218 15.24 -12.00 0.96
CA LEU A 218 16.06 -10.90 0.46
C LEU A 218 17.28 -10.78 1.37
N ARG A 219 18.30 -11.57 1.06
CA ARG A 219 19.58 -11.56 1.76
C ARG A 219 20.59 -10.69 1.01
N GLY A 220 21.63 -10.26 1.71
CA GLY A 220 22.72 -9.50 1.11
C GLY A 220 22.31 -8.09 0.68
N GLY A 221 22.76 -7.67 -0.51
CA GLY A 221 22.59 -6.31 -1.05
C GLY A 221 21.13 -5.84 -1.13
N PRO A 222 20.24 -6.56 -1.83
CA PRO A 222 18.84 -6.15 -2.02
C PRO A 222 18.10 -5.94 -0.69
N GLY A 223 18.27 -6.84 0.27
CA GLY A 223 17.66 -6.72 1.59
C GLY A 223 18.12 -5.47 2.36
N ARG A 224 19.41 -5.12 2.27
CA ARG A 224 19.95 -3.88 2.88
C ARG A 224 19.35 -2.63 2.23
N VAL A 225 19.23 -2.62 0.91
CA VAL A 225 18.63 -1.47 0.18
C VAL A 225 17.17 -1.28 0.60
N VAL A 226 16.40 -2.35 0.66
CA VAL A 226 14.99 -2.30 1.10
C VAL A 226 14.89 -1.85 2.58
N LEU A 227 15.76 -2.36 3.46
CA LEU A 227 15.80 -1.93 4.86
C LEU A 227 16.09 -0.44 5.01
N VAL A 228 17.08 0.08 4.27
CA VAL A 228 17.42 1.50 4.27
C VAL A 228 16.25 2.34 3.78
N ALA A 229 15.58 1.91 2.71
CA ALA A 229 14.41 2.61 2.16
C ALA A 229 13.23 2.63 3.15
N TYR A 230 12.92 1.51 3.82
CA TYR A 230 11.89 1.50 4.86
C TYR A 230 12.27 2.33 6.09
N SER A 231 13.55 2.32 6.49
CA SER A 231 14.04 3.15 7.59
C SER A 231 13.91 4.63 7.27
N PHE A 232 14.25 5.02 6.04
CA PHE A 232 14.03 6.37 5.54
C PHE A 232 12.54 6.74 5.61
N TYR A 233 11.63 5.85 5.17
CA TYR A 233 10.20 6.10 5.29
C TYR A 233 9.72 6.24 6.72
N LEU A 234 10.23 5.43 7.63
CA LEU A 234 9.87 5.52 9.03
C LEU A 234 10.23 6.90 9.58
N VAL A 235 11.49 7.32 9.40
CA VAL A 235 11.96 8.63 9.84
C VAL A 235 11.18 9.76 9.17
N TYR A 236 10.96 9.68 7.86
CA TYR A 236 10.18 10.66 7.11
C TYR A 236 8.74 10.78 7.65
N ASN A 237 8.04 9.67 7.87
CA ASN A 237 6.66 9.68 8.37
C ASN A 237 6.56 10.14 9.82
N LEU A 238 7.55 9.85 10.66
CA LEU A 238 7.63 10.38 12.02
C LEU A 238 7.87 11.90 12.00
N ASN A 239 8.83 12.37 11.19
CA ASN A 239 9.15 13.79 11.07
C ASN A 239 7.98 14.61 10.49
N ILE A 240 7.28 14.13 9.47
CA ILE A 240 6.12 14.84 8.92
C ILE A 240 4.96 14.88 9.92
N SER A 241 4.72 13.79 10.65
CA SER A 241 3.69 13.73 11.70
C SER A 241 4.02 14.69 12.84
N TRP A 242 5.29 14.72 13.26
CA TRP A 242 5.79 15.68 14.23
C TRP A 242 5.55 17.13 13.80
N ARG A 243 5.94 17.49 12.58
CA ARG A 243 5.74 18.85 12.03
C ARG A 243 4.26 19.23 12.00
N ARG A 244 3.37 18.30 11.66
CA ARG A 244 1.90 18.51 11.67
C ARG A 244 1.38 18.75 13.08
N LEU A 245 1.78 17.94 14.06
CA LEU A 245 1.36 18.10 15.45
C LEU A 245 1.89 19.41 16.06
N LYS A 246 3.13 19.79 15.74
CA LYS A 246 3.68 21.09 16.15
C LYS A 246 2.90 22.25 15.52
N LYS A 247 2.58 22.17 14.23
CA LYS A 247 1.78 23.20 13.55
C LYS A 247 0.36 23.30 14.12
N ALA A 248 -0.25 22.17 14.48
CA ALA A 248 -1.56 22.10 15.13
C ALA A 248 -1.54 22.56 16.61
N GLN A 249 -0.38 23.02 17.12
CA GLN A 249 -0.17 23.41 18.51
C GLN A 249 -0.46 22.29 19.52
N ILE A 250 -0.51 21.04 19.05
CA ILE A 250 -0.68 19.87 19.92
C ILE A 250 0.63 19.54 20.61
N TRP A 251 1.73 19.55 19.86
CA TRP A 251 3.04 19.27 20.41
C TRP A 251 3.74 20.57 20.80
N GLN A 252 3.81 20.83 22.11
CA GLN A 252 4.49 22.01 22.65
C GLN A 252 5.58 21.60 23.63
N THR A 253 6.68 22.33 23.61
CA THR A 253 7.72 22.30 24.64
C THR A 253 7.52 23.52 25.51
N TRP A 254 7.47 23.35 26.83
CA TRP A 254 7.40 24.47 27.76
C TRP A 254 8.52 24.36 28.79
N HIS A 255 9.00 25.51 29.23
CA HIS A 255 9.92 25.57 30.35
C HIS A 255 9.13 25.32 31.63
N THR A 256 9.51 24.31 32.41
CA THR A 256 9.14 24.28 33.82
C THR A 256 10.04 25.30 34.53
N GLY A 257 9.48 26.05 35.48
CA GLY A 257 10.16 27.17 36.14
C GLY A 257 11.48 26.82 36.83
N ASP A 258 11.78 25.53 36.97
CA ASP A 258 12.96 24.97 37.62
C ASP A 258 14.16 24.78 36.66
N GLY A 259 14.09 25.32 35.44
CA GLY A 259 15.16 25.20 34.45
C GLY A 259 15.11 23.91 33.60
N ASP A 260 14.16 23.03 33.87
CA ASP A 260 13.91 21.83 33.07
C ASP A 260 13.00 22.12 31.87
N TRP A 261 13.23 21.37 30.80
CA TRP A 261 12.38 21.36 29.62
C TRP A 261 11.46 20.15 29.69
N ASP A 262 10.17 20.38 29.93
CA ASP A 262 9.17 19.34 29.77
C ASP A 262 8.51 19.48 28.39
N PHE A 263 8.22 18.35 27.78
CA PHE A 263 7.48 18.30 26.52
C PHE A 263 6.15 17.64 26.77
N GLY A 264 5.13 18.04 26.03
CA GLY A 264 3.88 17.32 26.12
C GLY A 264 2.84 17.77 25.13
N ILE A 265 1.69 17.13 25.27
CA ILE A 265 0.57 17.24 24.38
C ILE A 265 -0.39 18.26 25.00
N ARG A 266 -0.46 19.45 24.40
CA ARG A 266 -1.46 20.47 24.76
C ARG A 266 -2.53 20.52 23.68
N VAL A 267 -3.72 20.01 23.97
CA VAL A 267 -4.89 20.18 23.10
C VAL A 267 -5.70 21.36 23.63
N ASN A 268 -5.50 22.53 23.00
CA ASN A 268 -6.12 23.81 23.40
C ASN A 268 -5.76 24.21 24.85
N SER A 269 -6.48 25.16 25.44
CA SER A 269 -6.25 25.62 26.84
C SER A 269 -6.71 24.63 27.92
N ARG A 270 -7.36 23.52 27.56
CA ARG A 270 -8.10 22.66 28.51
C ARG A 270 -7.47 21.30 28.76
N PHE A 271 -6.63 20.80 27.87
CA PHE A 271 -6.08 19.46 27.99
C PHE A 271 -4.56 19.49 27.82
N MET A 272 -3.85 19.15 28.89
CA MET A 272 -2.40 19.08 28.91
C MET A 272 -1.99 17.71 29.46
N VAL A 273 -1.27 16.95 28.65
CA VAL A 273 -0.67 15.67 29.04
C VAL A 273 0.83 15.84 28.94
N SER A 274 1.54 15.66 30.05
CA SER A 274 3.00 15.68 30.05
C SER A 274 3.58 14.51 29.27
N SER A 275 4.84 14.63 28.86
CA SER A 275 5.66 13.57 28.27
C SER A 275 5.52 12.26 29.02
N THR A 276 5.64 12.33 30.34
CA THR A 276 5.54 11.21 31.27
C THR A 276 4.16 10.57 31.22
N GLY A 277 3.09 11.37 31.25
CA GLY A 277 1.72 10.87 31.12
C GLY A 277 1.45 10.21 29.77
N PHE A 278 2.01 10.77 28.68
CA PHE A 278 1.87 10.22 27.34
C PHE A 278 2.59 8.87 27.19
N PHE A 279 3.86 8.78 27.60
CA PHE A 279 4.62 7.53 27.52
C PHE A 279 4.09 6.46 28.47
N ALA A 280 3.66 6.83 29.69
CA ALA A 280 3.00 5.91 30.59
C ALA A 280 1.70 5.36 29.99
N GLY A 281 0.90 6.23 29.34
CA GLY A 281 -0.30 5.82 28.60
C GLY A 281 0.00 4.84 27.46
N LEU A 282 1.02 5.15 26.63
CA LEU A 282 1.48 4.26 25.56
C LEU A 282 1.99 2.92 26.08
N ALA A 283 2.79 2.91 27.15
CA ALA A 283 3.29 1.69 27.76
C ALA A 283 2.13 0.84 28.31
N THR A 284 1.14 1.48 28.94
CA THR A 284 -0.05 0.79 29.47
C THR A 284 -0.89 0.19 28.35
N LEU A 285 -1.16 0.96 27.29
CA LEU A 285 -1.89 0.48 26.10
C LEU A 285 -1.14 -0.65 25.40
N GLY A 286 0.18 -0.51 25.22
CA GLY A 286 1.03 -1.55 24.63
C GLY A 286 0.96 -2.84 25.45
N THR A 287 1.05 -2.74 26.78
CA THR A 287 0.93 -3.88 27.69
C THR A 287 -0.44 -4.55 27.59
N LEU A 288 -1.53 -3.76 27.50
CA LEU A 288 -2.89 -4.28 27.32
C LEU A 288 -3.05 -5.02 26.00
N VAL A 289 -2.58 -4.45 24.88
CA VAL A 289 -2.66 -5.09 23.57
C VAL A 289 -1.84 -6.38 23.55
N LEU A 290 -0.64 -6.36 24.13
CA LEU A 290 0.21 -7.56 24.24
C LEU A 290 -0.46 -8.64 25.09
N GLY A 291 -1.08 -8.26 26.21
CA GLY A 291 -1.83 -9.15 27.08
C GLY A 291 -3.04 -9.79 26.37
N LEU A 292 -3.80 -9.00 25.62
CA LEU A 292 -4.93 -9.50 24.81
C LEU A 292 -4.47 -10.44 23.69
N ALA A 293 -3.37 -10.12 23.02
CA ALA A 293 -2.77 -11.00 22.01
C ALA A 293 -2.27 -12.32 22.63
N PHE A 294 -1.68 -12.26 23.83
CA PHE A 294 -1.25 -13.45 24.54
C PHE A 294 -2.45 -14.34 24.95
N LEU A 295 -3.52 -13.72 25.46
CA LEU A 295 -4.75 -14.44 25.81
C LEU A 295 -5.43 -15.08 24.59
N SER A 296 -5.41 -14.42 23.43
CA SER A 296 -5.99 -15.00 22.21
C SER A 296 -5.16 -16.19 21.70
N ILE A 297 -3.83 -16.08 21.71
CA ILE A 297 -2.93 -17.20 21.38
C ILE A 297 -3.13 -18.36 22.35
N PHE A 298 -3.21 -18.08 23.66
CA PHE A 298 -3.43 -19.11 24.68
C PHE A 298 -4.80 -19.79 24.53
N SER A 299 -5.86 -19.02 24.24
CA SER A 299 -7.19 -19.54 23.95
C SER A 299 -7.19 -20.46 22.73
N LEU A 300 -6.49 -20.09 21.66
CA LEU A 300 -6.34 -20.94 20.47
C LEU A 300 -5.58 -22.25 20.79
N ALA A 301 -4.46 -22.16 21.52
CA ALA A 301 -3.65 -23.33 21.88
C ALA A 301 -4.38 -24.31 22.82
N THR A 302 -5.21 -23.81 23.74
CA THR A 302 -6.03 -24.67 24.61
C THR A 302 -7.19 -25.32 23.85
N LYS A 303 -7.75 -24.64 22.85
CA LYS A 303 -8.81 -25.18 22.01
C LYS A 303 -8.33 -26.36 21.15
N GLU A 304 -7.09 -26.31 20.64
CA GLU A 304 -6.49 -27.43 19.91
C GLU A 304 -6.22 -28.66 20.80
N ARG A 305 -5.90 -28.47 22.08
CA ARG A 305 -5.72 -29.59 23.03
C ARG A 305 -7.03 -30.22 23.51
N LEU A 306 -8.15 -29.51 23.37
CA LEU A 306 -9.47 -29.97 23.83
C LEU A 306 -10.31 -30.59 22.72
N ILE A 307 -9.80 -30.66 21.49
CA ILE A 307 -10.39 -31.53 20.47
C ILE A 307 -9.89 -32.94 20.80
N PRO A 308 -10.72 -33.83 21.38
CA PRO A 308 -10.30 -35.21 21.59
C PRO A 308 -9.92 -35.79 20.22
N ASP A 309 -8.77 -36.48 20.18
CA ASP A 309 -8.30 -37.17 18.98
C ASP A 309 -9.49 -37.83 18.29
N ALA A 310 -9.82 -37.32 17.10
CA ALA A 310 -10.90 -37.89 16.31
C ALA A 310 -10.62 -39.40 16.20
N PRO A 311 -11.61 -40.27 16.48
CA PRO A 311 -11.38 -41.70 16.52
C PRO A 311 -10.69 -42.10 15.22
N THR A 312 -9.47 -42.62 15.36
CA THR A 312 -8.63 -43.11 14.27
C THR A 312 -9.52 -43.89 13.33
N LYS A 313 -9.65 -43.37 12.09
CA LYS A 313 -10.39 -44.04 11.02
C LYS A 313 -9.96 -45.49 11.01
N GLN A 314 -10.89 -46.39 11.35
CA GLN A 314 -10.74 -47.82 11.17
C GLN A 314 -10.28 -48.03 9.72
N GLU A 315 -9.12 -48.65 9.54
CA GLU A 315 -8.61 -49.03 8.22
C GLU A 315 -9.65 -49.91 7.54
N VAL A 316 -10.39 -49.33 6.60
CA VAL A 316 -11.23 -50.11 5.69
C VAL A 316 -10.28 -50.75 4.69
N PRO A 317 -10.22 -52.09 4.59
CA PRO A 317 -9.33 -52.76 3.65
C PRO A 317 -9.65 -52.32 2.22
N PRO A 318 -8.64 -52.23 1.34
CA PRO A 318 -8.83 -51.73 -0.01
C PRO A 318 -9.78 -52.65 -0.79
N MET A 319 -10.97 -52.13 -1.12
CA MET A 319 -11.82 -52.73 -2.15
C MET A 319 -11.10 -52.59 -3.49
N VAL A 320 -10.59 -53.70 -4.00
CA VAL A 320 -10.08 -53.85 -5.37
C VAL A 320 -11.26 -53.72 -6.32
N VAL A 321 -11.58 -52.50 -6.74
CA VAL A 321 -12.51 -52.27 -7.85
C VAL A 321 -11.74 -52.48 -9.16
N LYS A 322 -11.89 -53.67 -9.75
CA LYS A 322 -11.45 -53.95 -11.13
C LYS A 322 -12.34 -53.18 -12.12
N CYS A 323 -12.01 -51.93 -12.40
CA CYS A 323 -12.55 -51.23 -13.56
C CYS A 323 -11.85 -51.73 -14.84
N ARG A 324 -12.50 -52.64 -15.58
CA ARG A 324 -12.19 -52.92 -16.98
C ARG A 324 -12.68 -51.74 -17.83
N ALA A 325 -11.81 -50.77 -18.07
CA ALA A 325 -12.05 -49.77 -19.12
C ALA A 325 -11.66 -50.37 -20.48
N LYS A 326 -12.67 -50.65 -21.32
CA LYS A 326 -12.47 -50.90 -22.76
C LYS A 326 -12.07 -49.58 -23.41
N ILE A 327 -10.79 -49.45 -23.78
CA ILE A 327 -10.32 -48.38 -24.65
C ILE A 327 -10.77 -48.70 -26.07
N GLY A 328 -11.83 -48.03 -26.52
CA GLY A 328 -12.20 -47.97 -27.92
C GLY A 328 -11.34 -46.92 -28.62
N ILE A 329 -10.41 -47.38 -29.45
CA ILE A 329 -9.61 -46.54 -30.35
C ILE A 329 -10.53 -46.11 -31.50
N TYR A 330 -10.98 -44.86 -31.50
CA TYR A 330 -11.51 -44.22 -32.70
C TYR A 330 -10.41 -43.33 -33.31
N ARG A 331 -9.72 -43.88 -34.30
CA ARG A 331 -9.04 -43.12 -35.34
C ARG A 331 -10.12 -42.41 -36.16
N ASN A 332 -10.06 -41.09 -36.27
CA ASN A 332 -10.57 -40.41 -37.44
C ASN A 332 -9.56 -39.37 -37.89
N ALA A 333 -8.96 -39.68 -39.04
CA ALA A 333 -8.15 -38.81 -39.85
C ALA A 333 -8.98 -38.31 -41.04
N LYS A 334 -8.57 -37.14 -41.55
CA LYS A 334 -8.93 -36.48 -42.82
C LYS A 334 -10.09 -35.47 -42.77
N PHE A 335 -9.76 -34.23 -43.14
CA PHE A 335 -10.46 -33.30 -44.07
C PHE A 335 -9.98 -31.86 -43.72
N TRP A 336 -9.39 -30.97 -44.54
CA TRP A 336 -8.96 -30.88 -45.95
C TRP A 336 -7.77 -29.91 -46.09
N ASP A 337 -6.99 -30.15 -47.14
CA ASP A 337 -6.10 -29.22 -47.85
C ASP A 337 -6.88 -28.38 -48.89
N ARG A 338 -6.30 -27.24 -49.31
CA ARG A 338 -6.66 -26.32 -50.44
C ARG A 338 -7.72 -25.26 -50.12
N GLN A 339 -7.56 -23.98 -50.45
CA GLN A 339 -6.70 -23.29 -51.44
C GLN A 339 -5.95 -22.10 -50.83
#